data_AF-A0A6D2GDB9-F1
#
_entry.id   AF-A0A6D2GDB9-F1
#
_cell.length_a   1.000
_cell.length_b   1.000
_cell.length_c   1.000
_cell.angle_alpha   90.00
_cell.angle_beta   90.00
_cell.angle_gamma   90.00
#
_symmetry.space_group_name_H-M   'P 1'
#
loop_
_entity.id
_entity.type
_entity.pdbx_description
1 polymer ?
#
loop_
_entity_poly.entity_id
_entity_poly.type
_entity_poly.pdbx_seq_one_letter_code
_entity_poly.pdbx_strand_id
1 'polypeptide(L)'
;MIEALVALVNAGVYPLIPAKGSVGASGDLAPLAHLSLTLLGEGKARWQGEWLPAQTALKKAGLEPVALAAKEGLALLNGTQASTAFALRGLFEAQELFASAVVCGALTTEAVLGSRRPFDARIHAARGQQGQIDAARLFRHLLTDTSAIAESHHHCHKVQDPYSLRCQPQVMGACLTQLRQTKEVLLAEANAVSDNPLVFADAGEVISGGNFHAEPVAMAADNLALAIAEIGALSERRIALMMDKHMSQLPPFLVKNGGVNSGFMIAQVTAAALASENKALAHPHSVDSLPTSANQEDHVSMAPAAGRRLWEMAANTRGVIAVEWLAACQGIDLREGLTSSPLLEQARQTLREQVAHYTQDRFFAPDIECATALLAQGALQRLVPDFM
;
A
#
# COMPACT_ATOMS: atom_id res chain seq x y z
N MET A 1 -5.21 24.75 23.54
CA MET A 1 -5.70 23.75 22.57
C MET A 1 -4.63 22.74 22.13
N ILE A 2 -3.56 23.19 21.48
CA ILE A 2 -2.51 22.32 20.91
C ILE A 2 -1.92 21.35 21.95
N GLU A 3 -1.59 21.84 23.14
CA GLU A 3 -1.05 21.01 24.23
C GLU A 3 -2.01 19.88 24.67
N ALA A 4 -3.32 20.10 24.61
CA ALA A 4 -4.31 19.09 24.94
C ALA A 4 -4.32 17.96 23.90
N LEU A 5 -4.22 18.29 22.60
CA LEU A 5 -4.08 17.29 21.54
C LEU A 5 -2.79 16.47 21.71
N VAL A 6 -1.68 17.14 22.03
CA VAL A 6 -0.40 16.47 22.33
C VAL A 6 -0.53 15.53 23.53
N ALA A 7 -1.19 15.97 24.60
CA ALA A 7 -1.41 15.15 25.80
C ALA A 7 -2.28 13.92 25.52
N LEU A 8 -3.33 14.04 24.70
CA LEU A 8 -4.14 12.90 24.26
C LEU A 8 -3.30 11.83 23.54
N VAL A 9 -2.48 12.26 22.57
CA VAL A 9 -1.59 11.36 21.82
C VAL A 9 -0.57 10.69 22.74
N ASN A 10 0.12 11.46 23.59
CA ASN A 10 1.12 10.94 24.52
C ASN A 10 0.53 9.93 25.53
N ALA A 11 -0.72 10.13 25.94
CA ALA A 11 -1.43 9.22 26.85
C ALA A 11 -2.07 8.01 26.15
N GLY A 12 -2.00 7.94 24.82
CA GLY A 12 -2.65 6.88 24.03
C GLY A 12 -4.18 6.93 24.11
N VAL A 13 -4.75 8.13 24.26
CA VAL A 13 -6.19 8.38 24.27
C VAL A 13 -6.63 8.81 22.87
N TYR A 14 -7.38 7.97 22.18
CA TYR A 14 -7.74 8.17 20.77
C TYR A 14 -9.25 8.45 20.61
N PRO A 15 -9.65 9.66 20.17
CA PRO A 15 -11.05 10.00 19.91
C PRO A 15 -11.76 9.01 18.98
N LEU A 16 -13.05 8.75 19.23
CA LEU A 16 -13.90 7.99 18.31
C LEU A 16 -14.30 8.86 17.12
N ILE A 17 -13.69 8.60 15.96
CA ILE A 17 -13.93 9.33 14.72
C ILE A 17 -14.60 8.41 13.69
N PRO A 18 -15.84 8.69 13.25
CA PRO A 18 -16.47 7.96 12.15
C PRO A 18 -15.70 8.12 10.83
N ALA A 19 -15.55 7.03 10.07
CA ALA A 19 -14.76 7.03 8.85
C ALA A 19 -15.44 7.65 7.61
N LYS A 20 -16.72 8.06 7.71
CA LYS A 20 -17.53 8.63 6.62
C LYS A 20 -18.25 9.88 7.12
N GLY A 21 -18.41 10.86 6.23
CA GLY A 21 -19.14 12.11 6.50
C GLY A 21 -18.45 13.38 5.99
N SER A 22 -17.15 13.32 5.70
CA SER A 22 -16.44 14.43 5.02
C SER A 22 -16.51 14.29 3.49
N VAL A 23 -16.59 15.44 2.82
CA VAL A 23 -16.46 15.62 1.36
C VAL A 23 -15.17 16.38 0.98
N GLY A 24 -14.33 16.76 1.95
CA GLY A 24 -13.02 17.39 1.73
C GLY A 24 -13.08 18.80 1.11
N ALA A 25 -14.04 19.64 1.52
CA ALA A 25 -14.32 20.91 0.83
C ALA A 25 -14.44 22.17 1.69
N SER A 26 -14.92 22.05 2.93
CA SER A 26 -14.95 23.13 3.94
C SER A 26 -14.06 22.75 5.13
N GLY A 27 -13.11 21.87 4.83
CA GLY A 27 -12.42 21.01 5.77
C GLY A 27 -13.11 19.67 5.97
N ASP A 28 -12.42 18.79 6.68
CA ASP A 28 -12.89 17.50 7.15
C ASP A 28 -13.81 17.65 8.37
N LEU A 29 -14.84 18.49 8.21
CA LEU A 29 -15.68 19.01 9.29
C LEU A 29 -16.20 17.93 10.24
N ALA A 30 -16.88 16.91 9.70
CA ALA A 30 -17.48 15.85 10.51
C ALA A 30 -16.45 15.06 11.34
N PRO A 31 -15.40 14.44 10.74
CA PRO A 31 -14.41 13.72 11.53
C PRO A 31 -13.62 14.62 12.49
N LEU A 32 -13.32 15.87 12.11
CA LEU A 32 -12.62 16.82 12.99
C LEU A 32 -13.50 17.35 14.13
N ALA A 33 -14.81 17.47 13.92
CA ALA A 33 -15.76 17.74 14.99
C ALA A 33 -15.80 16.58 16.00
N HIS A 34 -15.78 15.32 15.53
CA HIS A 34 -15.73 14.16 16.42
C HIS A 34 -14.43 14.07 17.23
N LEU A 35 -13.30 14.47 16.65
CA LEU A 35 -12.05 14.67 17.39
C LEU A 35 -12.22 15.75 18.46
N SER A 36 -12.80 16.89 18.08
CA SER A 36 -13.00 18.05 18.96
C SER A 36 -13.96 17.78 20.11
N LEU A 37 -15.02 16.99 19.90
CA LEU A 37 -15.96 16.58 20.95
C LEU A 37 -15.22 15.97 22.15
N THR A 38 -14.19 15.15 21.90
CA THR A 38 -13.42 14.54 22.98
C THR A 38 -12.72 15.59 23.86
N LEU A 39 -12.21 16.67 23.27
CA LEU A 39 -11.60 17.79 23.99
C LEU A 39 -12.61 18.56 24.83
N LEU A 40 -13.87 18.61 24.39
CA LEU A 40 -14.99 19.22 25.13
C LEU A 40 -15.57 18.29 26.21
N GLY A 41 -15.03 17.08 26.36
CA GLY A 41 -15.58 16.08 27.28
C GLY A 41 -16.82 15.36 26.74
N GLU A 42 -17.10 15.47 25.45
CA GLU A 42 -18.24 14.86 24.79
C GLU A 42 -17.85 13.66 23.91
N GLY A 43 -18.78 12.72 23.74
CA GLY A 43 -18.55 11.51 22.95
C GLY A 43 -17.71 10.45 23.66
N LYS A 44 -16.86 9.76 22.90
CA LYS A 44 -16.06 8.60 23.37
C LYS A 44 -14.64 8.66 22.84
N ALA A 45 -13.72 8.08 23.59
CA ALA A 45 -12.35 7.83 23.15
C ALA A 45 -11.89 6.44 23.59
N ARG A 46 -10.94 5.86 22.85
CA ARG A 46 -10.32 4.57 23.15
C ARG A 46 -9.07 4.78 23.98
N TRP A 47 -8.91 4.00 25.05
CA TRP A 47 -7.70 3.96 25.86
C TRP A 47 -7.40 2.51 26.23
N GLN A 48 -6.17 2.05 25.98
CA GLN A 48 -5.75 0.65 26.19
C GLN A 48 -6.71 -0.40 25.58
N GLY A 49 -7.31 -0.08 24.43
CA GLY A 49 -8.24 -0.96 23.72
C GLY A 49 -9.72 -0.81 24.10
N GLU A 50 -10.04 -0.14 25.20
CA GLU A 50 -11.41 0.03 25.70
C GLU A 50 -12.03 1.37 25.32
N TRP A 51 -13.33 1.38 25.01
CA TRP A 51 -14.08 2.60 24.74
C TRP A 51 -14.59 3.22 26.04
N LEU A 52 -14.17 4.46 26.30
CA LEU A 52 -14.54 5.22 27.48
C LEU A 52 -15.35 6.48 27.09
N PRO A 53 -16.26 6.96 27.96
CA PRO A 53 -16.80 8.32 27.85
C PRO A 53 -15.66 9.35 27.83
N ALA A 54 -15.78 10.40 27.02
CA ALA A 54 -14.70 11.37 26.81
C ALA A 54 -14.18 12.02 28.11
N GLN A 55 -15.04 12.39 29.06
CA GLN A 55 -14.61 12.92 30.37
C GLN A 55 -13.68 11.96 31.12
N THR A 56 -14.02 10.67 31.13
CA THR A 56 -13.18 9.63 31.76
C THR A 56 -11.87 9.46 31.01
N ALA A 57 -11.91 9.53 29.68
CA ALA A 57 -10.73 9.41 28.84
C ALA A 57 -9.77 10.61 28.97
N LEU A 58 -10.29 11.84 29.05
CA LEU A 58 -9.50 13.06 29.29
C LEU A 58 -8.72 12.96 30.60
N LYS A 59 -9.34 12.44 31.66
CA LYS A 59 -8.65 12.20 32.95
C LYS A 59 -7.48 11.23 32.82
N LYS A 60 -7.53 10.26 31.89
CA LYS A 60 -6.38 9.36 31.60
C LYS A 60 -5.20 10.11 30.98
N ALA A 61 -5.47 11.22 30.29
CA ALA A 61 -4.46 12.12 29.75
C ALA A 61 -4.08 13.27 30.72
N GLY A 62 -4.61 13.28 31.94
CA GLY A 62 -4.40 14.38 32.90
C GLY A 62 -5.06 15.70 32.47
N LEU A 63 -6.12 15.61 31.66
CA LEU A 63 -6.84 16.76 31.12
C LEU A 63 -8.23 16.90 31.74
N GLU A 64 -8.70 18.14 31.80
CA GLU A 64 -10.10 18.49 32.01
C GLU A 64 -10.70 19.00 30.68
N PRO A 65 -12.04 19.00 30.52
CA PRO A 65 -12.69 19.54 29.32
C PRO A 65 -12.27 20.98 29.00
N VAL A 66 -11.97 21.22 27.72
CA VAL A 66 -11.50 22.52 27.23
C VAL A 66 -12.70 23.40 26.86
N ALA A 67 -12.70 24.66 27.30
CA ALA A 67 -13.63 25.68 26.82
C ALA A 67 -13.04 26.39 25.59
N LEU A 68 -13.78 26.44 24.48
CA LEU A 68 -13.32 27.06 23.24
C LEU A 68 -13.41 28.58 23.31
N ALA A 69 -12.33 29.26 22.90
CA ALA A 69 -12.32 30.69 22.64
C ALA A 69 -12.71 31.02 21.19
N ALA A 70 -12.72 32.32 20.86
CA ALA A 70 -12.97 32.79 19.51
C ALA A 70 -12.00 32.14 18.50
N LYS A 71 -12.49 31.81 17.30
CA LYS A 71 -11.79 31.08 16.21
C LYS A 71 -11.42 29.63 16.52
N GLU A 72 -11.22 29.21 17.77
CA GLU A 72 -10.71 27.87 18.09
C GLU A 72 -11.60 26.73 17.55
N GLY A 73 -12.92 26.91 17.55
CA GLY A 73 -13.83 25.94 16.92
C GLY A 73 -13.57 25.76 15.43
N LEU A 74 -13.44 26.86 14.68
CA LEU A 74 -13.13 26.79 13.24
C LEU A 74 -11.72 26.24 13.00
N ALA A 75 -10.74 26.65 13.80
CA ALA A 75 -9.36 26.17 13.67
C ALA A 75 -9.22 24.66 13.91
N LEU A 76 -10.11 24.06 14.71
CA LEU A 76 -10.14 22.62 14.94
C LEU A 76 -10.89 21.85 13.84
N LEU A 77 -11.97 22.42 13.31
CA LEU A 77 -12.88 21.72 12.40
C LEU A 77 -12.50 21.90 10.93
N ASN A 78 -11.85 23.02 10.59
CA ASN A 78 -11.57 23.41 9.22
C ASN A 78 -10.13 23.00 8.85
N GLY A 79 -9.98 22.09 7.90
CA GLY A 79 -8.69 21.57 7.46
C GLY A 79 -8.76 20.20 6.78
N THR A 80 -7.64 19.72 6.26
CA THR A 80 -7.58 18.53 5.39
C THR A 80 -6.97 17.30 6.09
N GLN A 81 -6.91 17.29 7.42
CA GLN A 81 -6.09 16.34 8.17
C GLN A 81 -6.63 14.90 8.11
N ALA A 82 -7.95 14.69 8.06
CA ALA A 82 -8.50 13.34 7.96
C ALA A 82 -8.29 12.76 6.56
N SER A 83 -8.52 13.58 5.53
CA SER A 83 -8.25 13.28 4.13
C SER A 83 -6.78 12.92 3.92
N THR A 84 -5.88 13.76 4.43
CA THR A 84 -4.42 13.57 4.34
C THR A 84 -3.98 12.32 5.08
N ALA A 85 -4.50 12.07 6.29
CA ALA A 85 -4.19 10.86 7.06
C ALA A 85 -4.66 9.59 6.33
N PHE A 86 -5.82 9.62 5.68
CA PHE A 86 -6.33 8.48 4.93
C PHE A 86 -5.45 8.15 3.72
N ALA A 87 -5.05 9.17 2.97
CA ALA A 87 -4.16 9.04 1.83
C ALA A 87 -2.74 8.61 2.25
N LEU A 88 -2.19 9.16 3.34
CA LEU A 88 -0.89 8.79 3.90
C LEU A 88 -0.84 7.31 4.31
N ARG A 89 -1.89 6.80 4.97
CA ARG A 89 -1.99 5.37 5.24
C ARG A 89 -1.94 4.55 3.95
N GLY A 90 -2.68 4.96 2.92
CA GLY A 90 -2.61 4.33 1.60
C GLY A 90 -1.20 4.35 1.01
N LEU A 91 -0.47 5.47 1.13
CA LEU A 91 0.92 5.61 0.68
C LEU A 91 1.86 4.65 1.41
N PHE A 92 1.78 4.56 2.74
CA PHE A 92 2.62 3.65 3.52
C PHE A 92 2.34 2.18 3.18
N GLU A 93 1.06 1.81 3.03
CA GLU A 93 0.71 0.47 2.60
C GLU A 93 1.21 0.19 1.17
N ALA A 94 1.10 1.14 0.24
CA ALA A 94 1.62 0.99 -1.13
C ALA A 94 3.15 0.85 -1.18
N GLN A 95 3.89 1.52 -0.30
CA GLN A 95 5.34 1.37 -0.16
C GLN A 95 5.73 -0.06 0.25
N GLU A 96 5.04 -0.62 1.24
CA GLU A 96 5.22 -2.02 1.64
C GLU A 96 4.92 -2.97 0.47
N LEU A 97 3.78 -2.78 -0.20
CA LEU A 97 3.39 -3.60 -1.36
C LEU A 97 4.41 -3.53 -2.49
N PHE A 98 4.94 -2.35 -2.79
CA PHE A 98 5.95 -2.17 -3.83
C PHE A 98 7.21 -2.97 -3.48
N ALA A 99 7.72 -2.84 -2.25
CA ALA A 99 8.89 -3.57 -1.79
C ALA A 99 8.67 -5.09 -1.87
N SER A 100 7.56 -5.56 -1.32
CA SER A 100 7.17 -6.97 -1.31
C SER A 100 7.01 -7.53 -2.72
N ALA A 101 6.39 -6.79 -3.64
CA ALA A 101 6.21 -7.22 -5.03
C ALA A 101 7.53 -7.26 -5.82
N VAL A 102 8.49 -6.39 -5.53
CA VAL A 102 9.82 -6.44 -6.15
C VAL A 102 10.58 -7.69 -5.69
N VAL A 103 10.52 -8.03 -4.39
CA VAL A 103 11.11 -9.28 -3.86
C VAL A 103 10.42 -10.52 -4.44
N CYS A 104 9.08 -10.55 -4.44
CA CYS A 104 8.33 -11.69 -4.96
C CYS A 104 8.51 -11.86 -6.48
N GLY A 105 8.55 -10.76 -7.25
CA GLY A 105 8.83 -10.81 -8.66
C GLY A 105 10.25 -11.31 -9.00
N ALA A 106 11.23 -11.00 -8.15
CA ALA A 106 12.58 -11.55 -8.24
C ALA A 106 12.60 -13.06 -7.92
N LEU A 107 11.89 -13.49 -6.86
CA LEU A 107 11.69 -14.91 -6.56
C LEU A 107 11.02 -15.65 -7.73
N THR A 108 9.97 -15.08 -8.32
CA THR A 108 9.30 -15.70 -9.46
C THR A 108 10.20 -15.80 -10.68
N THR A 109 11.07 -14.80 -10.91
CA THR A 109 12.07 -14.85 -11.98
C THR A 109 12.99 -16.06 -11.81
N GLU A 110 13.45 -16.35 -10.60
CA GLU A 110 14.25 -17.55 -10.30
C GLU A 110 13.41 -18.83 -10.43
N ALA A 111 12.20 -18.82 -9.86
CA ALA A 111 11.29 -19.97 -9.83
C ALA A 111 10.98 -20.50 -11.24
N VAL A 112 10.94 -19.65 -12.27
CA VAL A 112 10.59 -20.04 -13.65
C VAL A 112 11.76 -20.05 -14.63
N LEU A 113 13.00 -19.95 -14.12
CA LEU A 113 14.24 -19.87 -14.90
C LEU A 113 14.23 -18.68 -15.89
N GLY A 114 13.84 -17.52 -15.38
CA GLY A 114 13.77 -16.26 -16.12
C GLY A 114 15.12 -15.59 -16.27
N SER A 115 15.28 -14.84 -17.36
CA SER A 115 16.49 -14.10 -17.68
C SER A 115 16.69 -12.90 -16.76
N ARG A 116 17.95 -12.63 -16.40
CA ARG A 116 18.38 -11.40 -15.73
C ARG A 116 18.63 -10.23 -16.70
N ARG A 117 18.73 -10.51 -18.01
CA ARG A 117 19.02 -9.48 -19.04
C ARG A 117 18.02 -8.31 -19.07
N PRO A 118 16.71 -8.50 -18.81
CA PRO A 118 15.76 -7.39 -18.75
C PRO A 118 16.07 -6.32 -17.72
N PHE A 119 16.91 -6.63 -16.72
CA PHE A 119 17.28 -5.70 -15.64
C PHE A 119 18.60 -4.95 -15.91
N ASP A 120 19.23 -5.13 -17.08
CA ASP A 120 20.49 -4.47 -17.44
C ASP A 120 20.35 -2.94 -17.40
N ALA A 121 21.22 -2.28 -16.64
CA ALA A 121 21.16 -0.84 -16.40
C ALA A 121 21.07 0.00 -17.69
N ARG A 122 21.70 -0.46 -18.79
CA ARG A 122 21.73 0.25 -20.08
C ARG A 122 20.35 0.32 -20.72
N ILE A 123 19.50 -0.70 -20.56
CA ILE A 123 18.13 -0.72 -21.08
C ILE A 123 17.32 0.42 -20.45
N HIS A 124 17.47 0.59 -19.13
CA HIS A 124 16.69 1.57 -18.37
C HIS A 124 17.24 2.98 -18.54
N ALA A 125 18.57 3.14 -18.58
CA ALA A 125 19.22 4.41 -18.90
C ALA A 125 18.83 4.91 -20.30
N ALA A 126 18.75 4.03 -21.29
CA ALA A 126 18.32 4.39 -22.65
C ALA A 126 16.87 4.92 -22.70
N ARG A 127 16.00 4.47 -21.79
CA ARG A 127 14.61 4.99 -21.69
C ARG A 127 14.51 6.28 -20.87
N GLY A 128 15.38 6.49 -19.88
CA GLY A 128 15.47 7.74 -19.11
C GLY A 128 14.43 7.96 -18.01
N GLN A 129 13.56 6.96 -17.73
CA GLN A 129 12.54 7.08 -16.68
C GLN A 129 13.13 6.71 -15.30
N GLN A 130 13.20 7.68 -14.38
CA GLN A 130 13.89 7.48 -13.10
C GLN A 130 13.29 6.35 -12.25
N GLY A 131 11.96 6.27 -12.14
CA GLY A 131 11.29 5.18 -11.42
C GLY A 131 11.63 3.80 -12.01
N GLN A 132 11.75 3.68 -13.33
CA GLN A 132 12.17 2.44 -13.98
C GLN A 132 13.65 2.11 -13.75
N ILE A 133 14.53 3.11 -13.78
CA ILE A 133 15.96 2.93 -13.50
C ILE A 133 16.15 2.39 -12.08
N ASP A 134 15.43 2.98 -11.12
CA ASP A 134 15.47 2.58 -9.72
C ASP A 134 14.84 1.20 -9.50
N ALA A 135 13.68 0.90 -10.10
CA ALA A 135 13.08 -0.42 -10.03
C ALA A 135 14.04 -1.50 -10.56
N ALA A 136 14.69 -1.28 -11.70
CA ALA A 136 15.70 -2.19 -12.24
C ALA A 136 16.89 -2.38 -11.30
N ARG A 137 17.35 -1.30 -10.65
CA ARG A 137 18.41 -1.36 -9.64
C ARG A 137 18.02 -2.26 -8.48
N LEU A 138 16.78 -2.20 -8.00
CA LEU A 138 16.27 -3.07 -6.94
C LEU A 138 16.27 -4.55 -7.39
N PHE A 139 15.80 -4.84 -8.61
CA PHE A 139 15.86 -6.21 -9.13
C PHE A 139 17.29 -6.74 -9.25
N ARG A 140 18.25 -5.94 -9.74
CA ARG A 140 19.67 -6.33 -9.78
C ARG A 140 20.26 -6.54 -8.38
N HIS A 141 19.89 -5.69 -7.42
CA HIS A 141 20.32 -5.84 -6.04
C HIS A 141 19.87 -7.18 -5.44
N LEU A 142 18.61 -7.56 -5.69
CA LEU A 142 18.05 -8.81 -5.19
C LEU A 142 18.60 -10.02 -5.93
N LEU A 143 18.55 -10.04 -7.27
CA LEU A 143 18.93 -11.19 -8.09
C LEU A 143 20.43 -11.44 -8.15
N THR A 144 21.23 -10.41 -7.87
CA THR A 144 22.68 -10.34 -8.14
C THR A 144 23.02 -10.72 -9.60
N ASP A 145 24.30 -10.84 -9.93
CA ASP A 145 24.72 -11.17 -11.30
C ASP A 145 24.36 -12.62 -11.67
N THR A 146 24.40 -13.54 -10.69
CA THR A 146 24.15 -14.98 -10.90
C THR A 146 23.60 -15.67 -9.64
N SER A 147 23.16 -16.90 -9.77
CA SER A 147 22.80 -17.83 -8.69
C SER A 147 22.94 -19.26 -9.19
N ALA A 148 22.89 -20.27 -8.31
CA ALA A 148 22.93 -21.67 -8.75
C ALA A 148 21.74 -22.00 -9.68
N ILE A 149 20.58 -21.40 -9.43
CA ILE A 149 19.41 -21.48 -10.33
C ILE A 149 19.71 -20.80 -11.68
N ALA A 150 20.33 -19.61 -11.67
CA ALA A 150 20.69 -18.91 -12.90
C ALA A 150 21.62 -19.74 -13.79
N GLU A 151 22.63 -20.36 -13.18
CA GLU A 151 23.65 -21.15 -13.87
C GLU A 151 23.10 -22.47 -14.39
N SER A 152 22.13 -23.07 -13.71
CA SER A 152 21.52 -24.35 -14.12
C SER A 152 20.78 -24.27 -15.47
N HIS A 153 20.49 -23.07 -15.97
CA HIS A 153 19.77 -22.84 -17.21
C HIS A 153 20.46 -21.87 -18.17
N HIS A 154 21.77 -21.65 -18.05
CA HIS A 154 22.52 -20.73 -18.91
C HIS A 154 22.43 -21.07 -20.43
N HIS A 155 22.15 -22.32 -20.78
CA HIS A 155 21.90 -22.78 -22.16
C HIS A 155 20.40 -22.81 -22.54
N CYS A 156 19.56 -22.01 -21.90
CA CYS A 156 18.13 -21.97 -22.18
C CYS A 156 17.83 -21.56 -23.64
N HIS A 157 17.01 -22.37 -24.33
CA HIS A 157 16.57 -22.10 -25.70
C HIS A 157 15.50 -21.00 -25.80
N LYS A 158 14.92 -20.54 -24.67
CA LYS A 158 13.91 -19.47 -24.68
C LYS A 158 14.55 -18.17 -25.15
N VAL A 159 13.94 -17.57 -26.18
CA VAL A 159 14.43 -16.31 -26.77
C VAL A 159 14.05 -15.11 -25.91
N GLN A 160 12.83 -15.10 -25.35
CA GLN A 160 12.33 -13.99 -24.53
C GLN A 160 11.39 -14.48 -23.43
N ASP A 161 11.51 -13.87 -22.26
CA ASP A 161 10.53 -14.08 -21.18
C ASP A 161 9.22 -13.33 -21.44
N PRO A 162 8.10 -13.82 -20.88
CA PRO A 162 6.83 -13.11 -20.84
C PRO A 162 6.93 -11.73 -20.18
N TYR A 163 6.02 -10.83 -20.55
CA TYR A 163 6.05 -9.44 -20.07
C TYR A 163 5.91 -9.31 -18.55
N SER A 164 5.18 -10.22 -17.90
CA SER A 164 5.06 -10.23 -16.43
C SER A 164 6.41 -10.40 -15.72
N LEU A 165 7.43 -10.94 -16.39
CA LEU A 165 8.83 -10.98 -15.91
C LEU A 165 9.68 -9.85 -16.52
N ARG A 166 9.64 -9.73 -17.84
CA ARG A 166 10.57 -8.88 -18.60
C ARG A 166 10.26 -7.39 -18.48
N CYS A 167 9.00 -7.04 -18.28
CA CYS A 167 8.54 -5.65 -18.16
C CYS A 167 8.41 -5.18 -16.71
N GLN A 168 8.91 -5.96 -15.73
CA GLN A 168 8.83 -5.58 -14.32
C GLN A 168 9.43 -4.20 -14.03
N PRO A 169 10.64 -3.84 -14.53
CA PRO A 169 11.17 -2.49 -14.30
C PRO A 169 10.30 -1.37 -14.89
N GLN A 170 9.66 -1.62 -16.03
CA GLN A 170 8.84 -0.64 -16.73
C GLN A 170 7.54 -0.38 -15.96
N VAL A 171 6.85 -1.45 -15.53
CA VAL A 171 5.56 -1.37 -14.85
C VAL A 171 5.75 -0.95 -13.39
N MET A 172 6.62 -1.63 -12.65
CA MET A 172 6.94 -1.28 -11.26
C MET A 172 7.57 0.12 -11.21
N GLY A 173 8.41 0.48 -12.19
CA GLY A 173 8.97 1.82 -12.28
C GLY A 173 7.93 2.93 -12.46
N ALA A 174 6.88 2.68 -13.23
CA ALA A 174 5.75 3.61 -13.34
C ALA A 174 5.00 3.74 -12.00
N CYS A 175 4.77 2.63 -11.30
CA CYS A 175 4.18 2.63 -9.96
C CYS A 175 5.05 3.42 -8.98
N LEU A 176 6.38 3.22 -8.99
CA LEU A 176 7.31 3.93 -8.12
C LEU A 176 7.29 5.44 -8.35
N THR A 177 7.20 5.89 -9.61
CA THR A 177 7.03 7.30 -9.93
C THR A 177 5.75 7.86 -9.31
N GLN A 178 4.62 7.15 -9.44
CA GLN A 178 3.35 7.58 -8.83
C GLN A 178 3.44 7.66 -7.31
N LEU A 179 4.05 6.66 -6.65
CA LEU A 179 4.28 6.68 -5.20
C LEU A 179 5.07 7.92 -4.75
N ARG A 180 6.12 8.30 -5.51
CA ARG A 180 6.95 9.47 -5.19
C ARG A 180 6.22 10.79 -5.42
N GLN A 181 5.43 10.90 -6.49
CA GLN A 181 4.58 12.07 -6.75
C GLN A 181 3.53 12.24 -5.65
N THR A 182 2.86 11.16 -5.26
CA THR A 182 1.92 11.17 -4.12
C THR A 182 2.62 11.55 -2.81
N LYS A 183 3.83 11.02 -2.55
CA LYS A 183 4.63 11.40 -1.37
C LYS A 183 4.91 12.89 -1.32
N GLU A 184 5.30 13.51 -2.43
CA GLU A 184 5.59 14.94 -2.50
C GLU A 184 4.36 15.79 -2.10
N VAL A 185 3.21 15.49 -2.70
CA VAL A 185 1.95 16.21 -2.41
C VAL A 185 1.53 16.01 -0.96
N LEU A 186 1.51 14.77 -0.47
CA LEU A 186 1.05 14.48 0.89
C LEU A 186 2.03 15.00 1.97
N LEU A 187 3.32 15.09 1.67
CA LEU A 187 4.29 15.69 2.57
C LEU A 187 4.08 17.20 2.68
N ALA A 188 3.79 17.88 1.57
CA ALA A 188 3.43 19.29 1.60
C ALA A 188 2.14 19.51 2.41
N GLU A 189 1.11 18.70 2.16
CA GLU A 189 -0.18 18.80 2.84
C GLU A 189 -0.09 18.50 4.34
N ALA A 190 0.71 17.51 4.74
CA ALA A 190 0.93 17.19 6.15
C ALA A 190 1.57 18.34 6.95
N ASN A 191 2.21 19.28 6.27
CA ASN A 191 2.82 20.49 6.86
C ASN A 191 2.02 21.77 6.56
N ALA A 192 0.86 21.67 5.90
CA ALA A 192 0.10 22.82 5.44
C ALA A 192 -0.69 23.48 6.58
N VAL A 193 -0.90 24.80 6.44
CA VAL A 193 -1.94 25.53 7.17
C VAL A 193 -3.21 25.48 6.35
N SER A 194 -4.11 24.57 6.71
CA SER A 194 -5.31 24.24 5.95
C SER A 194 -6.60 24.82 6.52
N ASP A 195 -6.57 25.53 7.65
CA ASP A 195 -7.77 26.13 8.24
C ASP A 195 -8.12 27.48 7.61
N ASN A 196 -9.27 28.05 8.00
CA ASN A 196 -9.72 29.35 7.51
C ASN A 196 -10.62 30.07 8.53
N PRO A 197 -10.58 31.42 8.62
CA PRO A 197 -9.65 32.34 7.94
C PRO A 197 -8.24 32.30 8.52
N LEU A 198 -7.26 32.73 7.72
CA LEU A 198 -5.87 32.83 8.14
C LEU A 198 -5.59 34.21 8.76
N VAL A 199 -4.74 34.21 9.79
CA VAL A 199 -4.32 35.42 10.51
C VAL A 199 -2.85 35.69 10.21
N PHE A 200 -2.58 36.79 9.50
CA PHE A 200 -1.24 37.27 9.18
C PHE A 200 -0.87 38.38 10.16
N ALA A 201 -0.40 37.97 11.33
CA ALA A 201 -0.17 38.88 12.46
C ALA A 201 0.80 40.03 12.14
N ASP A 202 1.86 39.75 11.38
CA ASP A 202 2.85 40.76 10.97
C ASP A 202 2.25 41.88 10.11
N ALA A 203 1.21 41.56 9.34
CA ALA A 203 0.45 42.52 8.54
C ALA A 203 -0.77 43.09 9.30
N GLY A 204 -1.15 42.50 10.44
CA GLY A 204 -2.40 42.81 11.14
C GLY A 204 -3.66 42.42 10.35
N GLU A 205 -3.55 41.46 9.43
CA GLU A 205 -4.61 41.09 8.49
C GLU A 205 -5.24 39.73 8.80
N VAL A 206 -6.55 39.61 8.52
CA VAL A 206 -7.28 38.35 8.52
C VAL A 206 -7.84 38.13 7.14
N ILE A 207 -7.42 37.06 6.48
CA ILE A 207 -7.75 36.78 5.08
C ILE A 207 -8.55 35.49 5.01
N SER A 208 -9.71 35.54 4.34
CA SER A 208 -10.49 34.35 4.00
C SER A 208 -10.05 33.82 2.64
N GLY A 209 -9.66 32.55 2.60
CA GLY A 209 -9.29 31.79 1.41
C GLY A 209 -9.97 30.42 1.39
N GLY A 210 -9.29 29.42 0.80
CA GLY A 210 -9.85 28.08 0.56
C GLY A 210 -8.87 26.93 0.74
N ASN A 211 -7.84 27.08 1.59
CA ASN A 211 -6.82 26.04 1.82
C ASN A 211 -7.39 24.72 2.38
N PHE A 212 -8.63 24.74 2.84
CA PHE A 212 -9.35 23.57 3.33
C PHE A 212 -9.88 22.64 2.24
N HIS A 213 -9.76 23.04 0.96
CA HIS A 213 -10.21 22.25 -0.17
C HIS A 213 -9.15 21.19 -0.53
N ALA A 214 -9.43 19.93 -0.24
CA ALA A 214 -8.47 18.83 -0.30
C ALA A 214 -8.24 18.25 -1.72
N GLU A 215 -8.38 19.05 -2.77
CA GLU A 215 -8.26 18.60 -4.16
C GLU A 215 -6.90 17.94 -4.46
N PRO A 216 -5.75 18.50 -4.00
CA PRO A 216 -4.45 17.88 -4.21
C PRO A 216 -4.37 16.48 -3.58
N VAL A 217 -4.98 16.30 -2.40
CA VAL A 217 -5.02 15.02 -1.69
C VAL A 217 -5.89 14.01 -2.43
N ALA A 218 -7.06 14.43 -2.94
CA ALA A 218 -7.97 13.57 -3.70
C ALA A 218 -7.28 13.01 -4.94
N MET A 219 -6.65 13.88 -5.74
CA MET A 219 -5.93 13.48 -6.95
C MET A 219 -4.71 12.60 -6.61
N ALA A 220 -3.96 12.93 -5.56
CA ALA A 220 -2.83 12.12 -5.11
C ALA A 220 -3.26 10.70 -4.68
N ALA A 221 -4.43 10.57 -4.05
CA ALA A 221 -5.01 9.29 -3.67
C ALA A 221 -5.59 8.51 -4.88
N ASP A 222 -6.16 9.18 -5.88
CA ASP A 222 -6.57 8.57 -7.16
C ASP A 222 -5.37 8.07 -7.97
N ASN A 223 -4.28 8.83 -8.02
CA ASN A 223 -3.02 8.40 -8.64
C ASN A 223 -2.44 7.14 -7.97
N LEU A 224 -2.50 7.07 -6.63
CA LEU A 224 -2.01 5.92 -5.90
C LEU A 224 -2.87 4.65 -6.14
N ALA A 225 -4.16 4.82 -6.44
CA ALA A 225 -5.05 3.71 -6.81
C ALA A 225 -4.50 2.92 -8.00
N LEU A 226 -4.02 3.65 -9.02
CA LEU A 226 -3.44 3.07 -10.23
C LEU A 226 -2.22 2.23 -9.89
N ALA A 227 -1.33 2.75 -9.04
CA ALA A 227 -0.11 2.04 -8.64
C ALA A 227 -0.44 0.75 -7.88
N ILE A 228 -1.33 0.79 -6.88
CA ILE A 228 -1.71 -0.39 -6.09
C ILE A 228 -2.37 -1.46 -6.98
N ALA A 229 -3.25 -1.04 -7.90
CA ALA A 229 -3.92 -1.94 -8.82
C ALA A 229 -2.94 -2.62 -9.78
N GLU A 230 -2.02 -1.87 -10.38
CA GLU A 230 -1.06 -2.41 -11.35
C GLU A 230 0.03 -3.29 -10.71
N ILE A 231 0.44 -3.00 -9.46
CA ILE A 231 1.29 -3.90 -8.68
C ILE A 231 0.61 -5.26 -8.52
N GLY A 232 -0.67 -5.26 -8.11
CA GLY A 232 -1.47 -6.48 -7.96
C GLY A 232 -1.69 -7.20 -9.28
N ALA A 233 -2.05 -6.49 -10.35
CA ALA A 233 -2.27 -7.08 -11.67
C ALA A 233 -1.00 -7.76 -12.22
N LEU A 234 0.17 -7.13 -12.06
CA LEU A 234 1.44 -7.70 -12.51
C LEU A 234 1.83 -8.95 -11.70
N SER A 235 1.64 -8.92 -10.38
CA SER A 235 1.85 -10.08 -9.50
C SER A 235 0.91 -11.24 -9.87
N GLU A 236 -0.36 -10.96 -10.10
CA GLU A 236 -1.35 -11.98 -10.47
C GLU A 236 -0.99 -12.66 -11.80
N ARG A 237 -0.50 -11.90 -12.79
CA ARG A 237 -0.01 -12.49 -14.05
C ARG A 237 1.25 -13.34 -13.87
N ARG A 238 2.10 -13.05 -12.88
CA ARG A 238 3.25 -13.89 -12.50
C ARG A 238 2.81 -15.17 -11.76
N ILE A 239 1.75 -15.13 -10.97
CA ILE A 239 1.11 -16.33 -10.42
C ILE A 239 0.59 -17.21 -11.56
N ALA A 240 -0.20 -16.65 -12.47
CA ALA A 240 -0.74 -17.39 -13.61
C ALA A 240 0.36 -18.05 -14.46
N LEU A 241 1.48 -17.34 -14.65
CA LEU A 241 2.67 -17.88 -15.32
C LEU A 241 3.23 -19.13 -14.62
N MET A 242 3.33 -19.11 -13.29
CA MET A 242 3.86 -20.25 -12.51
C MET A 242 2.93 -21.47 -12.54
N MET A 243 1.61 -21.25 -12.65
CA MET A 243 0.64 -22.35 -12.70
C MET A 243 0.65 -23.10 -14.05
N ASP A 244 1.03 -22.41 -15.12
CA ASP A 244 1.08 -22.97 -16.47
C ASP A 244 2.38 -23.73 -16.72
N LYS A 245 2.28 -25.06 -16.84
CA LYS A 245 3.43 -25.96 -17.14
C LYS A 245 4.13 -25.61 -18.46
N HIS A 246 3.43 -25.06 -19.44
CA HIS A 246 3.99 -24.73 -20.75
C HIS A 246 4.88 -23.49 -20.70
N MET A 247 4.73 -22.67 -19.65
CA MET A 247 5.48 -21.43 -19.49
C MET A 247 6.51 -21.52 -18.35
N SER A 248 6.13 -22.12 -17.23
CA SER A 248 6.91 -22.16 -15.99
C SER A 248 8.08 -23.14 -15.97
N GLN A 249 8.02 -24.20 -16.78
CA GLN A 249 8.91 -25.37 -16.64
C GLN A 249 8.85 -25.99 -15.23
N LEU A 250 7.67 -25.92 -14.60
CA LEU A 250 7.34 -26.54 -13.32
C LEU A 250 6.16 -27.51 -13.52
N PRO A 251 5.91 -28.42 -12.56
CA PRO A 251 4.67 -29.19 -12.53
C PRO A 251 3.44 -28.26 -12.56
N PRO A 252 2.36 -28.65 -13.28
CA PRO A 252 1.14 -27.84 -13.32
C PRO A 252 0.62 -27.62 -11.91
N PHE A 253 0.23 -26.37 -11.61
CA PHE A 253 -0.27 -25.95 -10.29
C PHE A 253 0.69 -26.22 -9.11
N LEU A 254 2.00 -26.33 -9.40
CA LEU A 254 3.10 -26.39 -8.42
C LEU A 254 3.01 -27.54 -7.41
N VAL A 255 2.41 -28.67 -7.80
CA VAL A 255 2.31 -29.87 -6.96
C VAL A 255 2.74 -31.12 -7.71
N LYS A 256 3.36 -32.06 -7.00
CA LYS A 256 3.64 -33.40 -7.53
C LYS A 256 2.34 -34.21 -7.60
N ASN A 257 2.27 -35.23 -8.46
CA ASN A 257 1.08 -36.08 -8.63
C ASN A 257 -0.22 -35.29 -8.96
N GLY A 258 -0.11 -34.38 -9.94
CA GLY A 258 -1.26 -33.64 -10.46
C GLY A 258 -2.35 -34.57 -11.02
N GLY A 259 -3.62 -34.20 -10.79
CA GLY A 259 -4.80 -35.02 -11.14
C GLY A 259 -5.42 -35.72 -9.93
N VAL A 260 -4.65 -35.92 -8.86
CA VAL A 260 -5.17 -36.24 -7.52
C VAL A 260 -5.05 -35.02 -6.61
N ASN A 261 -3.95 -34.28 -6.73
CA ASN A 261 -3.76 -33.00 -6.05
C ASN A 261 -4.04 -31.83 -7.00
N SER A 262 -4.68 -30.80 -6.47
CA SER A 262 -4.99 -29.54 -7.16
C SER A 262 -3.96 -28.44 -6.89
N GLY A 263 -3.15 -28.59 -5.83
CA GLY A 263 -2.07 -27.67 -5.51
C GLY A 263 -2.54 -26.22 -5.38
N PHE A 264 -1.90 -25.33 -6.13
CA PHE A 264 -2.14 -23.89 -6.09
C PHE A 264 -3.32 -23.41 -6.96
N MET A 265 -4.07 -24.32 -7.58
CA MET A 265 -5.13 -23.97 -8.54
C MET A 265 -6.15 -22.98 -7.97
N ILE A 266 -6.66 -23.21 -6.76
CA ILE A 266 -7.67 -22.32 -6.17
C ILE A 266 -7.04 -21.08 -5.53
N ALA A 267 -5.81 -21.16 -5.03
CA ALA A 267 -5.06 -19.99 -4.59
C ALA A 267 -4.87 -18.98 -5.74
N GLN A 268 -4.62 -19.46 -6.97
CA GLN A 268 -4.60 -18.63 -8.17
C GLN A 268 -5.96 -17.94 -8.41
N VAL A 269 -7.08 -18.64 -8.24
CA VAL A 269 -8.43 -18.06 -8.42
C VAL A 269 -8.68 -16.95 -7.40
N THR A 270 -8.27 -17.14 -6.15
CA THR A 270 -8.32 -16.08 -5.12
C THR A 270 -7.53 -14.85 -5.55
N ALA A 271 -6.29 -15.01 -6.02
CA ALA A 271 -5.48 -13.90 -6.50
C ALA A 271 -6.15 -13.16 -7.68
N ALA A 272 -6.75 -13.89 -8.62
CA ALA A 272 -7.49 -13.31 -9.74
C ALA A 272 -8.70 -12.48 -9.30
N ALA A 273 -9.46 -12.96 -8.30
CA ALA A 273 -10.60 -12.23 -7.75
C ALA A 273 -10.18 -10.91 -7.10
N LEU A 274 -9.16 -10.94 -6.24
CA LEU A 274 -8.63 -9.75 -5.55
C LEU A 274 -8.08 -8.72 -6.53
N ALA A 275 -7.29 -9.15 -7.53
CA ALA A 275 -6.78 -8.26 -8.56
C ALA A 275 -7.88 -7.66 -9.44
N SER A 276 -8.97 -8.41 -9.67
CA SER A 276 -10.11 -7.92 -10.45
C SER A 276 -10.92 -6.86 -9.71
N GLU A 277 -11.13 -7.03 -8.39
CA GLU A 277 -11.88 -6.07 -7.58
C GLU A 277 -11.22 -4.68 -7.58
N ASN A 278 -9.88 -4.64 -7.56
CA ASN A 278 -9.11 -3.40 -7.63
C ASN A 278 -9.37 -2.58 -8.90
N LYS A 279 -9.84 -3.18 -10.00
CA LYS A 279 -10.19 -2.44 -11.22
C LYS A 279 -11.40 -1.54 -11.01
N ALA A 280 -12.41 -2.03 -10.29
CA ALA A 280 -13.59 -1.23 -9.97
C ALA A 280 -13.26 -0.17 -8.92
N LEU A 281 -12.46 -0.54 -7.91
CA LEU A 281 -12.01 0.38 -6.86
C LEU A 281 -11.08 1.48 -7.37
N ALA A 282 -10.43 1.30 -8.53
CA ALA A 282 -9.61 2.33 -9.15
C ALA A 282 -10.41 3.47 -9.82
N HIS A 283 -11.76 3.43 -9.79
CA HIS A 283 -12.56 4.55 -10.24
C HIS A 283 -12.24 5.82 -9.43
N PRO A 284 -11.89 6.95 -10.08
CA PRO A 284 -11.46 8.14 -9.37
C PRO A 284 -12.62 8.79 -8.62
N HIS A 285 -12.35 9.22 -7.38
CA HIS A 285 -13.31 9.99 -6.59
C HIS A 285 -13.17 11.50 -6.78
N SER A 286 -11.96 11.98 -7.13
CA SER A 286 -11.67 13.41 -7.33
C SER A 286 -12.44 14.07 -8.47
N VAL A 287 -13.04 13.28 -9.37
CA VAL A 287 -13.85 13.79 -10.49
C VAL A 287 -15.34 13.92 -10.14
N ASP A 288 -15.73 13.56 -8.92
CA ASP A 288 -17.09 13.70 -8.42
C ASP A 288 -17.21 14.86 -7.44
N SER A 289 -18.34 15.58 -7.51
CA SER A 289 -18.64 16.71 -6.63
C SER A 289 -20.16 16.92 -6.57
N LEU A 290 -20.68 17.16 -5.36
CA LEU A 290 -22.09 17.46 -5.12
C LEU A 290 -22.20 18.72 -4.26
N PRO A 291 -23.01 19.72 -4.67
CA PRO A 291 -23.10 20.97 -3.94
C PRO A 291 -23.79 20.78 -2.58
N THR A 292 -23.21 21.34 -1.53
CA THR A 292 -23.74 21.33 -0.16
C THR A 292 -24.00 22.75 0.34
N SER A 293 -24.63 22.87 1.52
CA SER A 293 -24.81 24.15 2.21
C SER A 293 -25.49 25.24 1.34
N ALA A 294 -26.59 24.88 0.67
CA ALA A 294 -27.35 25.76 -0.23
C ALA A 294 -26.51 26.37 -1.38
N ASN A 295 -25.61 25.57 -1.96
CA ASN A 295 -24.64 25.95 -3.00
C ASN A 295 -23.55 26.93 -2.53
N GLN A 296 -23.39 27.12 -1.23
CA GLN A 296 -22.21 27.83 -0.72
C GLN A 296 -20.94 26.98 -0.87
N GLU A 297 -21.09 25.66 -0.77
CA GLU A 297 -20.07 24.65 -1.06
C GLU A 297 -20.45 23.99 -2.38
N ASP A 298 -20.25 24.69 -3.50
CA ASP A 298 -20.67 24.27 -4.83
C ASP A 298 -19.70 23.31 -5.54
N HIS A 299 -18.47 23.20 -5.02
CA HIS A 299 -17.45 22.25 -5.46
C HIS A 299 -16.72 21.61 -4.28
N VAL A 300 -16.52 20.30 -4.32
CA VAL A 300 -15.89 19.50 -3.26
C VAL A 300 -14.92 18.47 -3.84
N SER A 301 -13.95 17.98 -3.05
CA SER A 301 -12.85 17.13 -3.57
C SER A 301 -13.08 15.61 -3.45
N MET A 302 -13.95 15.18 -2.54
CA MET A 302 -14.14 13.77 -2.17
C MET A 302 -12.86 13.05 -1.70
N ALA A 303 -11.83 13.80 -1.25
CA ALA A 303 -10.55 13.25 -0.79
C ALA A 303 -10.65 12.14 0.29
N PRO A 304 -11.56 12.20 1.28
CA PRO A 304 -11.70 11.11 2.25
C PRO A 304 -12.11 9.78 1.61
N ALA A 305 -12.98 9.82 0.60
CA ALA A 305 -13.39 8.62 -0.12
C ALA A 305 -12.21 8.06 -0.94
N ALA A 306 -11.51 8.94 -1.67
CA ALA A 306 -10.31 8.61 -2.44
C ALA A 306 -9.23 7.94 -1.56
N GLY A 307 -8.93 8.53 -0.40
CA GLY A 307 -7.93 8.04 0.55
C GLY A 307 -8.33 6.70 1.17
N ARG A 308 -9.58 6.58 1.65
CA ARG A 308 -10.04 5.39 2.40
C ARG A 308 -10.11 4.13 1.52
N ARG A 309 -10.50 4.23 0.25
CA ARG A 309 -10.59 3.05 -0.64
C ARG A 309 -9.23 2.39 -0.90
N LEU A 310 -8.13 3.12 -0.74
CA LEU A 310 -6.77 2.59 -0.91
C LEU A 310 -6.45 1.48 0.08
N TRP A 311 -7.06 1.48 1.28
CA TRP A 311 -6.79 0.47 2.31
C TRP A 311 -7.31 -0.91 1.88
N GLU A 312 -8.50 -0.95 1.28
CA GLU A 312 -9.08 -2.18 0.71
C GLU A 312 -8.25 -2.64 -0.49
N MET A 313 -7.91 -1.71 -1.38
CA MET A 313 -7.08 -2.02 -2.54
C MET A 313 -5.73 -2.61 -2.15
N ALA A 314 -5.13 -2.06 -1.08
CA ALA A 314 -3.87 -2.54 -0.56
C ALA A 314 -4.01 -3.92 0.10
N ALA A 315 -5.08 -4.18 0.85
CA ALA A 315 -5.38 -5.51 1.39
C ALA A 315 -5.52 -6.56 0.27
N ASN A 316 -6.23 -6.23 -0.80
CA ASN A 316 -6.38 -7.07 -1.99
C ASN A 316 -5.02 -7.37 -2.65
N THR A 317 -4.24 -6.33 -2.96
CA THR A 317 -2.91 -6.50 -3.58
C THR A 317 -1.97 -7.28 -2.66
N ARG A 318 -2.04 -7.12 -1.34
CA ARG A 318 -1.26 -7.91 -0.38
C ARG A 318 -1.60 -9.39 -0.45
N GLY A 319 -2.89 -9.73 -0.53
CA GLY A 319 -3.34 -11.11 -0.69
C GLY A 319 -2.83 -11.73 -2.00
N VAL A 320 -2.81 -10.96 -3.09
CA VAL A 320 -2.19 -11.38 -4.36
C VAL A 320 -0.70 -11.67 -4.18
N ILE A 321 0.07 -10.74 -3.61
CA ILE A 321 1.52 -10.90 -3.40
C ILE A 321 1.81 -12.07 -2.45
N ALA A 322 0.98 -12.30 -1.44
CA ALA A 322 1.11 -13.45 -0.53
C ALA A 322 1.02 -14.78 -1.29
N VAL A 323 0.04 -14.92 -2.18
CA VAL A 323 -0.09 -16.10 -3.05
C VAL A 323 1.12 -16.24 -3.97
N GLU A 324 1.62 -15.13 -4.52
CA GLU A 324 2.83 -15.14 -5.34
C GLU A 324 4.05 -15.61 -4.55
N TRP A 325 4.23 -15.12 -3.33
CA TRP A 325 5.37 -15.49 -2.49
C TRP A 325 5.37 -16.98 -2.15
N LEU A 326 4.20 -17.51 -1.79
CA LEU A 326 3.99 -18.94 -1.57
C LEU A 326 4.32 -19.75 -2.82
N ALA A 327 3.81 -19.33 -3.98
CA ALA A 327 4.00 -20.00 -5.25
C ALA A 327 5.46 -19.96 -5.71
N ALA A 328 6.13 -18.82 -5.59
CA ALA A 328 7.53 -18.68 -6.00
C ALA A 328 8.46 -19.52 -5.11
N CYS A 329 8.26 -19.51 -3.79
CA CYS A 329 9.01 -20.38 -2.89
C CYS A 329 8.76 -21.86 -3.18
N GLN A 330 7.50 -22.25 -3.43
CA GLN A 330 7.18 -23.62 -3.83
C GLN A 330 7.85 -23.99 -5.15
N GLY A 331 7.82 -23.12 -6.14
CA GLY A 331 8.45 -23.33 -7.45
C GLY A 331 9.95 -23.52 -7.34
N ILE A 332 10.62 -22.77 -6.46
CA ILE A 332 12.06 -22.95 -6.21
C ILE A 332 12.33 -24.25 -5.46
N ASP A 333 11.52 -24.64 -4.47
CA ASP A 333 11.70 -25.93 -3.77
C ASP A 333 11.62 -27.13 -4.73
N LEU A 334 10.82 -27.03 -5.79
CA LEU A 334 10.71 -28.04 -6.84
C LEU A 334 11.94 -28.11 -7.77
N ARG A 335 12.90 -27.20 -7.61
CA ARG A 335 14.22 -27.22 -8.28
C ARG A 335 15.27 -27.81 -7.34
N GLU A 336 15.03 -29.04 -6.91
CA GLU A 336 15.78 -29.76 -5.88
C GLU A 336 17.31 -29.54 -5.97
N GLY A 337 17.90 -29.10 -4.85
CA GLY A 337 19.36 -28.88 -4.73
C GLY A 337 19.88 -27.54 -5.24
N LEU A 338 19.04 -26.68 -5.83
CA LEU A 338 19.44 -25.36 -6.30
C LEU A 338 19.05 -24.25 -5.32
N THR A 339 19.89 -23.22 -5.23
CA THR A 339 19.69 -22.03 -4.42
C THR A 339 19.65 -20.77 -5.28
N SER A 340 18.85 -19.81 -4.86
CA SER A 340 18.82 -18.45 -5.40
C SER A 340 19.94 -17.61 -4.77
N SER A 341 19.94 -16.32 -5.10
CA SER A 341 20.76 -15.29 -4.48
C SER A 341 20.52 -15.15 -2.95
N PRO A 342 21.50 -14.64 -2.19
CA PRO A 342 21.42 -14.60 -0.71
C PRO A 342 20.19 -13.89 -0.13
N LEU A 343 19.76 -12.76 -0.71
CA LEU A 343 18.60 -12.01 -0.22
C LEU A 343 17.28 -12.74 -0.53
N LEU A 344 17.20 -13.40 -1.68
CA LEU A 344 16.03 -14.19 -2.04
C LEU A 344 15.94 -15.48 -1.20
N GLU A 345 17.07 -16.07 -0.81
CA GLU A 345 17.08 -17.16 0.18
C GLU A 345 16.61 -16.71 1.56
N GLN A 346 16.95 -15.49 2.01
CA GLN A 346 16.39 -14.93 3.24
C GLN A 346 14.85 -14.76 3.14
N ALA A 347 14.34 -14.31 1.99
CA ALA A 347 12.91 -14.23 1.75
C ALA A 347 12.25 -15.62 1.79
N ARG A 348 12.85 -16.63 1.16
CA ARG A 348 12.36 -18.03 1.22
C ARG A 348 12.36 -18.57 2.64
N GLN A 349 13.45 -18.38 3.38
CA GLN A 349 13.59 -18.86 4.75
C GLN A 349 12.54 -18.22 5.65
N THR A 350 12.35 -16.90 5.56
CA THR A 350 11.34 -16.17 6.35
C THR A 350 9.93 -16.77 6.17
N LEU A 351 9.58 -17.17 4.95
CA LEU A 351 8.31 -17.86 4.69
C LEU A 351 8.31 -19.29 5.25
N ARG A 352 9.37 -20.05 5.00
CA ARG A 352 9.46 -21.48 5.35
C ARG A 352 9.50 -21.74 6.85
N GLU A 353 9.92 -20.75 7.65
CA GLU A 353 9.81 -20.79 9.11
C GLU A 353 8.35 -20.83 9.61
N GLN A 354 7.38 -20.40 8.78
CA GLN A 354 5.96 -20.37 9.14
C GLN A 354 5.09 -21.26 8.26
N VAL A 355 5.45 -21.43 6.98
CA VAL A 355 4.67 -22.18 5.99
C VAL A 355 5.53 -23.25 5.31
N ALA A 356 5.21 -24.51 5.60
CA ALA A 356 5.91 -25.67 5.07
C ALA A 356 5.72 -25.84 3.55
N HIS A 357 6.64 -26.58 2.92
CA HIS A 357 6.54 -27.01 1.52
C HIS A 357 5.18 -27.70 1.24
N TYR A 358 4.60 -27.48 0.06
CA TYR A 358 3.31 -28.03 -0.32
C TYR A 358 3.49 -29.38 -1.02
N THR A 359 3.51 -30.47 -0.24
CA THR A 359 3.75 -31.84 -0.74
C THR A 359 2.51 -32.48 -1.36
N GLN A 360 1.35 -32.25 -0.73
CA GLN A 360 0.03 -32.77 -1.11
C GLN A 360 -1.03 -31.77 -0.67
N ASP A 361 -2.25 -31.93 -1.20
CA ASP A 361 -3.35 -31.03 -0.88
C ASP A 361 -3.62 -30.97 0.63
N ARG A 362 -3.70 -29.74 1.13
CA ARG A 362 -4.08 -29.38 2.50
C ARG A 362 -4.94 -28.12 2.47
N PHE A 363 -5.57 -27.83 3.60
CA PHE A 363 -6.30 -26.58 3.75
C PHE A 363 -5.36 -25.38 3.53
N PHE A 364 -5.61 -24.63 2.45
CA PHE A 364 -4.67 -23.63 1.93
C PHE A 364 -4.81 -22.26 2.62
N ALA A 365 -6.02 -21.88 3.03
CA ALA A 365 -6.27 -20.53 3.55
C ALA A 365 -5.33 -20.10 4.70
N PRO A 366 -4.98 -20.98 5.68
CA PRO A 366 -4.05 -20.62 6.75
C PRO A 366 -2.65 -20.21 6.24
N ASP A 367 -2.18 -20.83 5.15
CA ASP A 367 -0.89 -20.49 4.54
C ASP A 367 -0.92 -19.09 3.92
N ILE A 368 -2.04 -18.73 3.26
CA ILE A 368 -2.24 -17.42 2.64
C ILE A 368 -2.38 -16.35 3.71
N GLU A 369 -3.15 -16.60 4.77
CA GLU A 369 -3.30 -15.70 5.92
C GLU A 369 -1.96 -15.43 6.60
N CYS A 370 -1.16 -16.48 6.82
CA CYS A 370 0.18 -16.38 7.39
C CYS A 370 1.11 -15.52 6.53
N ALA A 371 1.19 -15.81 5.23
CA ALA A 371 2.01 -15.02 4.31
C ALA A 371 1.54 -13.55 4.24
N THR A 372 0.23 -13.31 4.21
CA THR A 372 -0.36 -11.96 4.22
C THR A 372 0.01 -11.19 5.49
N ALA A 373 -0.02 -11.84 6.66
CA ALA A 373 0.36 -11.23 7.93
C ALA A 373 1.86 -10.89 7.99
N LEU A 374 2.73 -11.75 7.46
CA LEU A 374 4.16 -11.47 7.35
C LEU A 374 4.45 -10.26 6.44
N LEU A 375 3.76 -10.16 5.31
CA LEU A 375 3.87 -8.98 4.42
C LEU A 375 3.40 -7.70 5.13
N ALA A 376 2.27 -7.74 5.84
CA ALA A 376 1.76 -6.60 6.60
C ALA A 376 2.71 -6.13 7.71
N GLN A 377 3.61 -6.99 8.19
CA GLN A 377 4.66 -6.67 9.16
C GLN A 377 5.96 -6.15 8.51
N GLY A 378 5.99 -6.01 7.18
CA GLY A 378 7.15 -5.53 6.43
C GLY A 378 8.29 -6.56 6.34
N ALA A 379 7.99 -7.85 6.45
CA ALA A 379 9.01 -8.91 6.51
C ALA A 379 9.99 -8.92 5.31
N LEU A 380 9.50 -8.51 4.13
CA LEU A 380 10.30 -8.41 2.91
C LEU A 380 10.87 -7.02 2.64
N GLN A 381 10.31 -5.96 3.24
CA GLN A 381 10.73 -4.58 3.00
C GLN A 381 12.19 -4.34 3.39
N ARG A 382 12.67 -5.00 4.45
CA ARG A 382 14.08 -4.93 4.89
C ARG A 382 15.11 -5.45 3.89
N LEU A 383 14.67 -6.20 2.86
CA LEU A 383 15.55 -6.81 1.86
C LEU A 383 15.81 -5.89 0.66
N VAL A 384 15.09 -4.76 0.57
CA VAL A 384 15.30 -3.76 -0.48
C VAL A 384 15.94 -2.50 0.11
N PRO A 385 16.90 -1.87 -0.59
CA PRO A 385 17.39 -0.55 -0.22
C PRO A 385 16.29 0.49 -0.28
N ASP A 386 16.48 1.61 0.41
CA ASP A 386 15.54 2.73 0.31
C ASP A 386 15.35 3.18 -1.14
N PHE A 387 14.09 3.49 -1.45
CA PHE A 387 13.61 3.85 -2.78
C PHE A 387 12.64 5.03 -2.76
N MET A 388 12.26 5.56 -1.60
CA MET A 388 11.21 6.59 -1.48
C MET A 388 11.71 8.02 -1.45
#